data_AF-A0A512D363-F1
#
_entry.id   AF-A0A512D363-F1
#
_cell.length_a   1.000
_cell.length_b   1.000
_cell.length_c   1.000
_cell.angle_alpha   90.00
_cell.angle_beta   90.00
_cell.angle_gamma   90.00
#
_symmetry.space_group_name_H-M   'P 1'
#
loop_
_entity.id
_entity.type
_entity.pdbx_description
1 polymer ?
#
loop_
_entity_poly.entity_id
_entity_poly.type
_entity_poly.pdbx_seq_one_letter_code
_entity_poly.pdbx_strand_id
1 'polypeptide(L)'
;MDTEQWRARIRALAAELTGDDGPAADGPAAAREAAVDAARSLGRLADALDAGEGDGGGAAAAGRPAPVEVVVPVLGVDGCKAGWVGALLEPGAPRPRIVVAPTIGELVAMVRESTGIAVVGIDIPIGLPDSTIRQADRLARRALPGKSSSIFSTLTRSAYAAPTRLEADAVNRGLVGQGVGAQAFALRDKIVEVDAWLRTRPTVTVLEVHPELSFATMTGSPILVGKKTDEGRDERLAALAAAGIARPSVLKGQGYAADDVLDACAVAWSAVRHTTGLARPLPDPPEVFSDGIPAAIWA
;
A
#
# COMPACT_ATOMS: atom_id res chain seq x y z
N MET A 1 -27.86 -15.87 26.46
CA MET A 1 -28.09 -14.61 25.71
C MET A 1 -27.95 -14.94 24.25
N ASP A 2 -28.99 -14.66 23.47
CA ASP A 2 -28.93 -14.71 22.01
C ASP A 2 -28.09 -13.53 21.47
N THR A 3 -27.82 -13.54 20.16
CA THR A 3 -27.00 -12.52 19.48
C THR A 3 -27.58 -11.12 19.65
N GLU A 4 -28.90 -10.99 19.65
CA GLU A 4 -29.61 -9.72 19.81
C GLU A 4 -29.45 -9.14 21.23
N GLN A 5 -29.54 -9.97 22.26
CA GLN A 5 -29.26 -9.59 23.65
C GLN A 5 -27.80 -9.18 23.85
N TRP A 6 -26.86 -9.85 23.16
CA TRP A 6 -25.45 -9.44 23.17
C TRP A 6 -25.24 -8.09 22.50
N ARG A 7 -25.85 -7.84 21.32
CA ARG A 7 -25.79 -6.55 20.62
C ARG A 7 -26.31 -5.41 21.49
N ALA A 8 -27.49 -5.57 22.08
CA ALA A 8 -28.10 -4.55 22.93
C ALA A 8 -27.20 -4.23 24.14
N ARG A 9 -26.61 -5.26 24.75
CA ARG A 9 -25.73 -5.11 25.92
C ARG A 9 -24.40 -4.44 25.58
N ILE A 10 -23.82 -4.73 24.42
CA ILE A 10 -22.59 -4.09 23.93
C ILE A 10 -22.82 -2.60 23.67
N ARG A 11 -23.94 -2.25 23.02
CA ARG A 11 -24.31 -0.85 22.76
C ARG A 11 -24.60 -0.08 24.05
N ALA A 12 -25.27 -0.69 25.01
CA ALA A 12 -25.51 -0.11 26.33
C ALA A 12 -24.19 0.17 27.07
N LEU A 13 -23.27 -0.80 27.08
CA LEU A 13 -21.96 -0.63 27.72
C LEU A 13 -21.12 0.47 27.07
N ALA A 14 -21.16 0.60 25.74
CA ALA A 14 -20.49 1.68 25.03
C ALA A 14 -21.05 3.06 25.43
N ALA A 15 -22.37 3.19 25.55
CA ALA A 15 -23.03 4.41 25.98
C ALA A 15 -22.71 4.76 27.44
N GLU A 16 -22.69 3.76 28.34
CA GLU A 16 -22.32 3.94 29.75
C GLU A 16 -20.88 4.43 29.93
N LEU A 17 -19.94 3.97 29.09
CA LEU A 17 -18.54 4.39 29.17
C LEU A 17 -18.32 5.85 28.78
N THR A 18 -19.15 6.39 27.88
CA THR A 18 -19.03 7.76 27.36
C THR A 18 -20.05 8.73 27.94
N GLY A 19 -20.98 8.25 28.76
CA GLY A 19 -22.02 9.08 29.36
C GLY A 19 -21.49 9.98 30.48
N ASP A 20 -22.27 11.01 30.82
CA ASP A 20 -21.94 11.98 31.86
C ASP A 20 -21.84 11.36 33.27
N ASP A 21 -22.45 10.19 33.48
CA ASP A 21 -22.35 9.38 34.71
C ASP A 21 -21.34 8.21 34.57
N GLY A 22 -20.56 8.19 33.49
CA GLY A 22 -19.62 7.11 33.17
C GLY A 22 -18.41 7.07 34.09
N PRO A 23 -17.71 5.93 34.20
CA PRO A 23 -16.58 5.74 35.13
C PRO A 23 -15.40 6.68 34.88
N ALA A 24 -15.36 7.36 33.73
CA ALA A 24 -14.35 8.34 33.36
C ALA A 24 -14.86 9.79 33.32
N ALA A 25 -16.14 10.05 33.59
CA ALA A 25 -16.76 11.36 33.41
C ALA A 25 -16.03 12.49 34.15
N ASP A 26 -15.62 12.25 35.40
CA ASP A 26 -14.82 13.19 36.22
C ASP A 26 -13.32 12.81 36.33
N GLY A 27 -12.88 11.85 35.50
CA GLY A 27 -11.51 11.36 35.49
C GLY A 27 -10.51 12.27 34.76
N PRO A 28 -9.20 12.04 34.94
CA PRO A 28 -8.17 12.73 34.16
C PRO A 28 -8.37 12.50 32.66
N ALA A 29 -7.88 13.43 31.82
CA ALA A 29 -8.10 13.40 30.36
C ALA A 29 -7.76 12.04 29.71
N ALA A 30 -6.68 11.38 30.16
CA ALA A 30 -6.30 10.05 29.69
C ALA A 30 -7.33 8.95 29.98
N ALA A 31 -8.07 9.05 31.10
CA ALA A 31 -9.13 8.10 31.43
C ALA A 31 -10.37 8.31 30.55
N ARG A 32 -10.70 9.57 30.25
CA ARG A 32 -11.79 9.93 29.31
C ARG A 32 -11.47 9.45 27.90
N GLU A 33 -10.23 9.65 27.44
CA GLU A 33 -9.75 9.18 26.14
C GLU A 33 -9.82 7.66 26.03
N ALA A 34 -9.34 6.93 27.05
CA ALA A 34 -9.43 5.48 27.10
C ALA A 34 -10.89 4.96 27.12
N ALA A 35 -11.81 5.67 27.78
CA ALA A 35 -13.24 5.32 27.80
C ALA A 35 -13.89 5.51 26.42
N VAL A 36 -13.54 6.57 25.70
CA VAL A 36 -13.99 6.81 24.32
C VAL A 36 -13.44 5.74 23.36
N ASP A 37 -12.18 5.33 23.52
CA ASP A 37 -11.57 4.24 22.73
C ASP A 37 -12.24 2.88 22.97
N ALA A 38 -12.56 2.58 24.23
CA ALA A 38 -13.29 1.37 24.60
C ALA A 38 -14.70 1.36 24.01
N ALA A 39 -15.42 2.48 24.09
CA ALA A 39 -16.75 2.63 23.49
C ALA A 39 -16.73 2.50 21.96
N ARG A 40 -15.74 3.09 21.28
CA ARG A 40 -15.52 2.88 19.83
C ARG A 40 -15.27 1.42 19.47
N SER A 41 -14.51 0.71 20.30
CA SER A 41 -14.21 -0.72 20.07
C SER A 41 -15.43 -1.62 20.28
N LEU A 42 -16.28 -1.30 21.27
CA LEU A 42 -17.58 -1.95 21.46
C LEU A 42 -18.54 -1.65 20.29
N GLY A 43 -18.55 -0.42 19.77
CA GLY A 43 -19.32 -0.06 18.58
C GLY A 43 -18.95 -0.91 17.36
N ARG A 44 -17.65 -1.03 17.05
CA ARG A 44 -17.15 -1.89 15.96
C ARG A 44 -17.56 -3.36 16.11
N LEU A 45 -17.59 -3.87 17.35
CA LEU A 45 -18.04 -5.23 17.62
C LEU A 45 -19.55 -5.39 17.37
N ALA A 46 -20.36 -4.39 17.73
CA ALA A 46 -21.80 -4.40 17.45
C ALA A 46 -22.07 -4.38 15.93
N ASP A 47 -21.38 -3.52 15.18
CA ASP A 47 -21.52 -3.44 13.72
C ASP A 47 -21.12 -4.75 13.02
N ALA A 48 -20.07 -5.42 13.52
CA ALA A 48 -19.65 -6.73 13.01
C ALA A 48 -20.69 -7.83 13.28
N LEU A 49 -21.42 -7.74 14.39
CA LEU A 49 -22.54 -8.64 14.69
C LEU A 49 -23.77 -8.34 13.82
N ASP A 50 -23.94 -7.09 13.36
CA ASP A 50 -25.05 -6.69 12.48
C ASP A 50 -24.81 -7.12 11.02
N ALA A 51 -23.55 -7.15 10.57
CA ALA A 51 -23.17 -7.61 9.23
C ALA A 51 -23.39 -9.12 9.00
N GLY A 52 -23.65 -9.90 10.06
CA GLY A 52 -23.81 -11.36 10.01
C GLY A 52 -25.23 -11.89 9.72
N GLU A 53 -26.26 -11.03 9.63
CA GLU A 53 -27.67 -11.47 9.53
C GLU A 53 -28.48 -10.88 8.35
N GLY A 54 -27.86 -10.21 7.38
CA GLY A 54 -28.57 -9.63 6.23
C GLY A 54 -28.80 -10.61 5.07
N ASP A 55 -30.02 -11.17 4.99
CA ASP A 55 -30.63 -11.77 3.79
C ASP A 55 -30.76 -10.76 2.63
N GLY A 56 -30.77 -11.26 1.40
CA GLY A 56 -30.63 -10.51 0.17
C GLY A 56 -31.76 -9.50 -0.12
N GLY A 57 -31.38 -8.33 -0.62
CA GLY A 57 -32.31 -7.33 -1.15
C GLY A 57 -31.58 -6.07 -1.61
N GLY A 58 -31.59 -5.81 -2.92
CA GLY A 58 -30.77 -4.80 -3.56
C GLY A 58 -31.08 -3.35 -3.20
N ALA A 59 -30.01 -2.56 -3.10
CA ALA A 59 -29.97 -1.14 -3.43
C ALA A 59 -28.55 -0.84 -3.94
N ALA A 60 -28.46 -0.19 -5.10
CA ALA A 60 -27.21 0.16 -5.75
C ALA A 60 -26.35 1.05 -4.86
N ALA A 61 -25.42 0.45 -4.11
CA ALA A 61 -24.37 1.14 -3.39
C ALA A 61 -23.28 1.54 -4.40
N ALA A 62 -23.05 2.85 -4.52
CA ALA A 62 -21.96 3.37 -5.31
C ALA A 62 -20.62 2.79 -4.83
N GLY A 63 -20.10 1.85 -5.63
CA GLY A 63 -18.70 1.85 -6.04
C GLY A 63 -17.64 1.22 -5.13
N ARG A 64 -17.96 0.26 -4.25
CA ARG A 64 -16.89 -0.60 -3.71
C ARG A 64 -16.60 -1.70 -4.75
N PRO A 65 -15.38 -1.79 -5.32
CA PRO A 65 -15.04 -2.90 -6.20
C PRO A 65 -15.21 -4.22 -5.44
N ALA A 66 -15.70 -5.24 -6.14
CA ALA A 66 -15.84 -6.58 -5.59
C ALA A 66 -14.49 -7.09 -5.04
N PRO A 67 -14.49 -7.97 -4.02
CA PRO A 67 -13.28 -8.60 -3.53
C PRO A 67 -12.42 -9.16 -4.66
N VAL A 68 -11.10 -8.96 -4.57
CA VAL A 68 -10.21 -9.30 -5.68
C VAL A 68 -10.06 -10.81 -5.85
N GLU A 69 -10.29 -11.31 -7.06
CA GLU A 69 -10.07 -12.72 -7.41
C GLU A 69 -8.66 -12.90 -7.99
N VAL A 70 -7.88 -13.81 -7.39
CA VAL A 70 -6.52 -14.12 -7.83
C VAL A 70 -6.57 -15.29 -8.82
N VAL A 71 -6.48 -14.98 -10.11
CA VAL A 71 -6.52 -15.99 -11.20
C VAL A 71 -5.13 -16.54 -11.57
N VAL A 72 -4.08 -15.75 -11.33
CA VAL A 72 -2.68 -16.14 -11.52
C VAL A 72 -1.85 -15.62 -10.35
N PRO A 73 -0.74 -16.28 -9.97
CA PRO A 73 0.10 -15.78 -8.90
C PRO A 73 0.69 -14.40 -9.22
N VAL A 74 0.64 -13.49 -8.25
CA VAL A 74 1.26 -12.16 -8.33
C VAL A 74 2.03 -11.85 -7.07
N LEU A 75 3.04 -11.00 -7.20
CA LEU A 75 3.88 -10.58 -6.08
C LEU A 75 3.80 -9.06 -5.95
N GLY A 76 3.42 -8.57 -4.77
CA GLY A 76 3.61 -7.17 -4.43
C GLY A 76 4.83 -6.98 -3.55
N VAL A 77 5.64 -5.97 -3.80
CA VAL A 77 6.95 -5.81 -3.16
C VAL A 77 7.12 -4.39 -2.62
N ASP A 78 7.68 -4.29 -1.41
CA ASP A 78 8.11 -3.04 -0.78
C ASP A 78 9.53 -3.16 -0.20
N GLY A 79 10.23 -2.04 -0.12
CA GLY A 79 11.59 -1.94 0.42
C GLY A 79 11.60 -1.98 1.95
N CYS A 80 12.37 -2.90 2.53
CA CYS A 80 12.54 -3.03 3.97
C CYS A 80 14.02 -3.02 4.38
N LYS A 81 14.31 -3.12 5.68
CA LYS A 81 15.70 -3.15 6.18
C LYS A 81 16.46 -4.42 5.77
N ALA A 82 15.76 -5.52 5.52
CA ALA A 82 16.35 -6.78 5.05
C ALA A 82 16.60 -6.81 3.54
N GLY A 83 16.27 -5.75 2.79
CA GLY A 83 16.21 -5.76 1.34
C GLY A 83 14.78 -5.51 0.90
N TRP A 84 14.08 -6.55 0.49
CA TRP A 84 12.73 -6.47 -0.04
C TRP A 84 11.79 -7.43 0.67
N VAL A 85 10.61 -6.97 1.05
CA VAL A 85 9.51 -7.82 1.52
C VAL A 85 8.48 -7.95 0.41
N GLY A 86 8.05 -9.18 0.17
CA GLY A 86 7.06 -9.51 -0.83
C GLY A 86 5.81 -10.13 -0.20
N ALA A 87 4.64 -9.70 -0.67
CA ALA A 87 3.35 -10.34 -0.43
C ALA A 87 2.95 -11.11 -1.69
N LEU A 88 3.07 -12.43 -1.64
CA LEU A 88 2.67 -13.33 -2.72
C LEU A 88 1.21 -13.72 -2.55
N LEU A 89 0.43 -13.45 -3.59
CA LEU A 89 -0.96 -13.88 -3.72
C LEU A 89 -1.03 -15.02 -4.73
N GLU A 90 -1.64 -16.13 -4.33
CA GLU A 90 -1.79 -17.34 -5.15
C GLU A 90 -3.27 -17.71 -5.29
N PRO A 91 -3.69 -18.27 -6.43
CA PRO A 91 -5.05 -18.78 -6.60
C PRO A 91 -5.43 -19.78 -5.52
N GLY A 92 -6.57 -19.56 -4.87
CA GLY A 92 -7.10 -20.43 -3.81
C GLY A 92 -6.34 -20.39 -2.48
N ALA A 93 -5.25 -19.62 -2.35
CA ALA A 93 -4.56 -19.46 -1.09
C ALA A 93 -5.41 -18.61 -0.11
N PRO A 94 -5.56 -19.01 1.16
CA PRO A 94 -6.46 -18.33 2.09
C PRO A 94 -5.95 -16.97 2.57
N ARG A 95 -4.66 -16.66 2.35
CA ARG A 95 -4.02 -15.41 2.78
C ARG A 95 -2.71 -15.18 2.00
N PRO A 96 -2.16 -13.95 2.01
CA PRO A 96 -0.86 -13.67 1.41
C PRO A 96 0.28 -14.44 2.08
N ARG A 97 1.21 -14.99 1.28
CA ARG A 97 2.48 -15.54 1.77
C ARG A 97 3.54 -14.44 1.77
N ILE A 98 4.18 -14.22 2.92
CA ILE A 98 5.25 -13.22 3.06
C ILE A 98 6.60 -13.86 2.75
N VAL A 99 7.34 -13.25 1.84
CA VAL A 99 8.69 -13.65 1.42
C VAL A 99 9.65 -12.47 1.58
N VAL A 100 10.93 -12.73 1.80
CA VAL A 100 11.95 -11.69 1.99
C VAL A 100 13.24 -12.12 1.31
N ALA A 101 13.90 -11.18 0.64
CA ALA A 101 15.24 -11.39 0.08
C ALA A 101 16.06 -10.08 0.08
N PRO A 102 17.40 -10.17 0.08
CA PRO A 102 18.27 -8.99 0.02
C PRO A 102 18.08 -8.14 -1.23
N THR A 103 17.83 -8.77 -2.39
CA THR A 103 17.66 -8.08 -3.67
C THR A 103 16.34 -8.42 -4.37
N ILE A 104 15.88 -7.54 -5.27
CA ILE A 104 14.65 -7.77 -6.06
C ILE A 104 14.80 -8.99 -6.98
N GLY A 105 16.00 -9.18 -7.55
CA GLY A 105 16.30 -10.31 -8.42
C GLY A 105 16.20 -11.64 -7.68
N GLU A 106 16.79 -11.73 -6.47
CA GLU A 106 16.70 -12.91 -5.61
C GLU A 106 15.25 -13.17 -5.14
N LEU A 107 14.51 -12.12 -4.77
CA LEU A 107 13.13 -12.24 -4.34
C LEU A 107 12.26 -12.86 -5.44
N VAL A 108 12.36 -12.31 -6.66
CA VAL A 108 11.59 -12.79 -7.81
C VAL A 108 12.04 -14.19 -8.22
N ALA A 109 13.34 -14.49 -8.20
CA ALA A 109 13.86 -15.83 -8.49
C ALA A 109 13.31 -16.88 -7.51
N MET A 110 13.40 -16.62 -6.20
CA MET A 110 12.88 -17.49 -5.14
C MET A 110 11.39 -17.81 -5.32
N VAL A 111 10.58 -16.79 -5.63
CA VAL A 111 9.15 -16.97 -5.84
C VAL A 111 8.87 -17.77 -7.12
N ARG A 112 9.63 -17.52 -8.20
CA ARG A 112 9.48 -18.24 -9.48
C ARG A 112 9.85 -19.71 -9.40
N GLU A 113 10.77 -20.09 -8.53
CA GLU A 113 11.13 -21.50 -8.33
C GLU A 113 9.94 -22.34 -7.83
N SER A 114 9.02 -21.72 -7.09
CA SER A 114 7.87 -22.39 -6.49
C SER A 114 6.53 -22.07 -7.17
N THR A 115 6.47 -21.04 -8.02
CA THR A 115 5.21 -20.53 -8.57
C THR A 115 5.37 -19.94 -9.97
N GLY A 116 4.30 -19.99 -10.76
CA GLY A 116 4.21 -19.30 -12.06
C GLY A 116 3.83 -17.83 -11.92
N ILE A 117 4.55 -17.02 -11.12
CA ILE A 117 4.22 -15.59 -11.00
C ILE A 117 4.26 -14.88 -12.35
N ALA A 118 3.20 -14.14 -12.65
CA ALA A 118 3.04 -13.43 -13.91
C ALA A 118 3.35 -11.93 -13.78
N VAL A 119 2.97 -11.33 -12.65
CA VAL A 119 3.07 -9.88 -12.42
C VAL A 119 3.73 -9.61 -11.06
N VAL A 120 4.67 -8.67 -11.07
CA VAL A 120 5.33 -8.11 -9.89
C VAL A 120 4.99 -6.63 -9.80
N GLY A 121 4.23 -6.23 -8.78
CA GLY A 121 4.11 -4.83 -8.40
C GLY A 121 5.25 -4.44 -7.44
N ILE A 122 5.81 -3.24 -7.58
CA ILE A 122 6.88 -2.76 -6.72
C ILE A 122 6.73 -1.27 -6.39
N ASP A 123 6.91 -0.90 -5.12
CA ASP A 123 6.89 0.51 -4.66
C ASP A 123 8.26 1.20 -4.87
N ILE A 124 8.60 1.42 -6.14
CA ILE A 124 9.83 2.09 -6.56
C ILE A 124 9.60 2.70 -7.95
N PRO A 125 10.23 3.83 -8.33
CA PRO A 125 10.02 4.38 -9.64
C PRO A 125 10.62 3.49 -10.73
N ILE A 126 9.86 3.27 -11.78
CA ILE A 126 10.25 2.56 -12.98
C ILE A 126 10.21 3.52 -14.18
N GLY A 127 11.27 3.53 -14.98
CA GLY A 127 11.44 4.47 -16.09
C GLY A 127 11.91 5.83 -15.57
N LEU A 128 13.22 6.06 -15.61
CA LEU A 128 13.84 7.27 -15.05
C LEU A 128 14.01 8.35 -16.14
N PRO A 129 13.56 9.59 -15.89
CA PRO A 129 13.59 10.65 -16.89
C PRO A 129 15.01 11.13 -17.14
N ASP A 130 15.27 11.61 -18.36
CA ASP A 130 16.58 12.13 -18.74
C ASP A 130 16.76 13.59 -18.30
N SER A 131 15.74 14.42 -18.53
CA SER A 131 15.78 15.88 -18.32
C SER A 131 14.41 16.49 -18.05
N THR A 132 13.45 15.68 -17.60
CA THR A 132 12.08 16.13 -17.31
C THR A 132 11.63 15.66 -15.93
N ILE A 133 10.57 16.27 -15.43
CA ILE A 133 9.81 15.74 -14.28
C ILE A 133 8.76 14.78 -14.83
N ARG A 134 8.72 13.55 -14.31
CA ARG A 134 7.75 12.52 -14.66
C ARG A 134 6.31 12.99 -14.47
N GLN A 135 5.45 12.74 -15.46
CA GLN A 135 4.01 12.93 -15.33
C GLN A 135 3.41 11.91 -14.36
N ALA A 136 3.97 10.71 -14.26
CA ALA A 136 3.54 9.70 -13.30
C ALA A 136 3.47 10.27 -11.87
N ASP A 137 4.56 10.87 -11.40
CA ASP A 137 4.66 11.48 -10.06
C ASP A 137 3.65 12.63 -9.89
N ARG A 138 3.50 13.48 -10.92
CA ARG A 138 2.55 14.60 -10.89
C ARG A 138 1.09 14.14 -10.82
N LEU A 139 0.74 13.12 -11.59
CA LEU A 139 -0.61 12.55 -11.61
C LEU A 139 -0.92 11.82 -10.30
N ALA A 140 0.02 11.03 -9.77
CA ALA A 140 -0.14 10.37 -8.49
C ALA A 140 -0.31 11.36 -7.34
N ARG A 141 0.43 12.48 -7.33
CA ARG A 141 0.22 13.57 -6.35
C ARG A 141 -1.19 14.15 -6.41
N ARG A 142 -1.72 14.37 -7.62
CA ARG A 142 -3.09 14.88 -7.81
C ARG A 142 -4.15 13.88 -7.36
N ALA A 143 -3.89 12.59 -7.53
CA ALA A 143 -4.78 11.52 -7.10
C ALA A 143 -4.79 11.29 -5.57
N LEU A 144 -3.87 11.91 -4.82
CA LEU A 144 -3.75 11.80 -3.36
C LEU A 144 -3.90 13.14 -2.65
N PRO A 145 -5.10 13.77 -2.69
CA PRO A 145 -5.35 15.00 -1.92
C PRO A 145 -5.12 14.76 -0.42
N GLY A 146 -4.46 15.71 0.25
CA GLY A 146 -4.07 15.56 1.66
C GLY A 146 -2.88 14.61 1.91
N LYS A 147 -2.45 13.85 0.90
CA LYS A 147 -1.31 12.94 0.97
C LYS A 147 -0.28 13.07 -0.15
N SER A 148 -0.32 14.14 -0.93
CA SER A 148 0.62 14.36 -2.04
C SER A 148 2.11 14.28 -1.65
N SER A 149 2.47 14.48 -0.38
CA SER A 149 3.83 14.35 0.13
C SER A 149 4.31 12.89 0.26
N SER A 150 3.42 11.89 0.21
CA SER A 150 3.82 10.48 0.16
C SER A 150 4.46 10.10 -1.17
N ILE A 151 4.05 10.77 -2.26
CA ILE A 151 4.71 10.64 -3.55
C ILE A 151 6.04 11.37 -3.48
N PHE A 152 7.13 10.62 -3.62
CA PHE A 152 8.46 11.19 -3.78
C PHE A 152 8.65 11.62 -5.24
N SER A 153 9.46 12.65 -5.44
CA SER A 153 9.82 13.04 -6.80
C SER A 153 10.99 12.18 -7.28
N THR A 154 10.78 11.48 -8.38
CA THR A 154 11.81 10.73 -9.08
C THR A 154 12.85 11.69 -9.64
N LEU A 155 14.12 11.37 -9.44
CA LEU A 155 15.23 12.17 -9.97
C LEU A 155 15.53 11.77 -11.42
N THR A 156 16.25 12.63 -12.12
CA THR A 156 16.81 12.28 -13.42
C THR A 156 17.79 11.10 -13.29
N ARG A 157 17.92 10.31 -14.36
CA ARG A 157 18.84 9.16 -14.40
C ARG A 157 20.27 9.54 -14.01
N SER A 158 20.77 10.64 -14.55
CA SER A 158 22.11 11.16 -14.27
C SER A 158 22.27 11.57 -12.81
N ALA A 159 21.23 12.08 -12.16
CA ALA A 159 21.26 12.41 -10.74
C ALA A 159 21.37 11.16 -9.85
N TYR A 160 20.70 10.05 -10.21
CA TYR A 160 20.89 8.78 -9.51
C TYR A 160 22.28 8.17 -9.73
N ALA A 161 22.92 8.45 -10.88
CA ALA A 161 24.30 8.03 -11.12
C ALA A 161 25.33 8.79 -10.27
N ALA A 162 24.97 9.95 -9.71
CA ALA A 162 25.89 10.76 -8.91
C ALA A 162 26.33 10.04 -7.62
N PRO A 163 27.63 10.12 -7.24
CA PRO A 163 28.19 9.54 -6.01
C PRO A 163 27.62 10.11 -4.72
N THR A 164 27.29 11.41 -4.70
CA THR A 164 26.84 12.11 -3.49
C THR A 164 25.52 12.83 -3.71
N ARG A 165 24.78 13.06 -2.62
CA ARG A 165 23.53 13.83 -2.67
C ARG A 165 23.75 15.25 -3.19
N LEU A 166 24.88 15.86 -2.86
CA LEU A 166 25.22 17.21 -3.29
C LEU A 166 25.45 17.27 -4.81
N GLU A 167 26.17 16.30 -5.36
CA GLU A 167 26.36 16.18 -6.80
C GLU A 167 25.06 15.83 -7.52
N ALA A 168 24.26 14.92 -6.97
CA ALA A 168 22.92 14.61 -7.47
C ALA A 168 22.03 15.85 -7.53
N ASP A 169 22.08 16.69 -6.49
CA ASP A 169 21.34 17.95 -6.41
C ASP A 169 21.77 18.94 -7.49
N ALA A 170 23.08 19.12 -7.69
CA ALA A 170 23.60 19.97 -8.75
C ALA A 170 23.16 19.51 -10.14
N VAL A 171 23.29 18.20 -10.42
CA VAL A 171 22.87 17.59 -11.68
C VAL A 171 21.37 17.75 -11.90
N ASN A 172 20.55 17.37 -10.91
CA ASN A 172 19.10 17.39 -11.06
C ASN A 172 18.55 18.82 -11.19
N ARG A 173 19.09 19.79 -10.44
CA ARG A 173 18.72 21.20 -10.61
C ARG A 173 19.10 21.72 -11.99
N GLY A 174 20.28 21.36 -12.49
CA GLY A 174 20.74 21.76 -13.82
C GLY A 174 19.83 21.26 -14.95
N LEU A 175 19.24 20.07 -14.79
CA LEU A 175 18.39 19.44 -15.80
C LEU A 175 16.92 19.82 -15.70
N VAL A 176 16.37 19.85 -14.47
CA VAL A 176 14.91 19.98 -14.26
C VAL A 176 14.52 21.09 -13.28
N GLY A 177 15.49 21.87 -12.77
CA GLY A 177 15.24 22.94 -11.80
C GLY A 177 14.81 22.47 -10.41
N GLN A 178 14.79 21.15 -10.16
CA GLN A 178 14.33 20.57 -8.91
C GLN A 178 15.50 20.07 -8.06
N GLY A 179 15.50 20.43 -6.77
CA GLY A 179 16.47 19.90 -5.81
C GLY A 179 16.25 18.43 -5.45
N VAL A 180 17.27 17.84 -4.82
CA VAL A 180 17.30 16.46 -4.34
C VAL A 180 17.14 16.44 -2.83
N GLY A 181 15.96 16.04 -2.38
CA GLY A 181 15.64 15.82 -0.96
C GLY A 181 16.36 14.61 -0.38
N ALA A 182 16.58 14.60 0.94
CA ALA A 182 17.25 13.49 1.62
C ALA A 182 16.52 12.15 1.46
N GLN A 183 15.18 12.14 1.55
CA GLN A 183 14.38 10.92 1.39
C GLN A 183 14.43 10.37 -0.04
N ALA A 184 14.35 11.23 -1.07
CA ALA A 184 14.46 10.83 -2.46
C ALA A 184 15.84 10.22 -2.78
N PHE A 185 16.91 10.77 -2.18
CA PHE A 185 18.26 10.22 -2.33
C PHE A 185 18.50 8.96 -1.49
N ALA A 186 17.84 8.81 -0.34
CA ALA A 186 17.95 7.61 0.49
C ALA A 186 17.42 6.33 -0.20
N LEU A 187 16.51 6.49 -1.17
CA LEU A 187 16.01 5.39 -2.00
C LEU A 187 16.91 5.06 -3.19
N ARG A 188 17.95 5.86 -3.46
CA ARG A 188 18.82 5.75 -4.65
C ARG A 188 19.25 4.31 -4.92
N ASP A 189 19.78 3.63 -3.91
CA ASP A 189 20.39 2.30 -4.12
C ASP A 189 19.35 1.27 -4.57
N LYS A 190 18.14 1.32 -4.02
CA LYS A 190 17.01 0.48 -4.45
C LYS A 190 16.51 0.82 -5.85
N ILE A 191 16.46 2.11 -6.19
CA ILE A 191 16.05 2.58 -7.52
C ILE A 191 17.05 2.11 -8.58
N VAL A 192 18.35 2.27 -8.31
CA VAL A 192 19.43 1.83 -9.20
C VAL A 192 19.44 0.30 -9.33
N GLU A 193 19.23 -0.42 -8.24
CA GLU A 193 19.10 -1.88 -8.24
C GLU A 193 17.96 -2.35 -9.16
N VAL A 194 16.78 -1.75 -9.03
CA VAL A 194 15.60 -2.13 -9.83
C VAL A 194 15.76 -1.71 -11.28
N ASP A 195 16.29 -0.52 -11.58
CA ASP A 195 16.59 -0.10 -12.96
C ASP A 195 17.59 -1.06 -13.64
N ALA A 196 18.65 -1.47 -12.92
CA ALA A 196 19.62 -2.43 -13.43
C ALA A 196 18.98 -3.82 -13.66
N TRP A 197 18.15 -4.28 -12.71
CA TRP A 197 17.45 -5.56 -12.83
C TRP A 197 16.47 -5.57 -14.01
N LEU A 198 15.68 -4.51 -14.21
CA LEU A 198 14.73 -4.42 -15.33
C LEU A 198 15.43 -4.47 -16.70
N ARG A 199 16.64 -3.92 -16.81
CA ARG A 199 17.45 -3.99 -18.05
C ARG A 199 17.89 -5.40 -18.42
N THR A 200 17.88 -6.34 -17.47
CA THR A 200 18.10 -7.77 -17.76
C THR A 200 16.92 -8.42 -18.49
N ARG A 201 15.80 -7.68 -18.64
CA ARG A 201 14.55 -8.12 -19.27
C ARG A 201 13.96 -9.35 -18.57
N PRO A 202 13.55 -9.22 -17.29
CA PRO A 202 12.92 -10.33 -16.59
C PRO A 202 11.67 -10.78 -17.35
N THR A 203 11.38 -12.08 -17.31
CA THR A 203 10.24 -12.69 -18.05
C THR A 203 8.90 -12.49 -17.35
N VAL A 204 8.87 -11.70 -16.27
CA VAL A 204 7.64 -11.32 -15.54
C VAL A 204 7.28 -9.90 -15.91
N THR A 205 5.99 -9.57 -15.86
CA THR A 205 5.56 -8.18 -15.99
C THR A 205 5.90 -7.45 -14.69
N VAL A 206 6.58 -6.31 -14.76
CA VAL A 206 6.91 -5.50 -13.59
C VAL A 206 6.20 -4.15 -13.68
N LEU A 207 5.51 -3.78 -12.61
CA LEU A 207 4.71 -2.56 -12.52
C LEU A 207 5.19 -1.71 -11.35
N GLU A 208 5.35 -0.41 -11.56
CA GLU A 208 5.46 0.54 -10.46
C GLU A 208 4.07 0.74 -9.87
N VAL A 209 3.95 0.56 -8.55
CA VAL A 209 2.69 0.69 -7.83
C VAL A 209 2.95 1.41 -6.52
N HIS A 210 2.15 2.43 -6.22
CA HIS A 210 2.28 3.16 -4.97
C HIS A 210 1.23 2.67 -3.94
N PRO A 211 1.61 2.25 -2.72
CA PRO A 211 0.71 1.73 -1.70
C PRO A 211 -0.43 2.69 -1.34
N GLU A 212 -0.12 3.97 -1.12
CA GLU A 212 -1.16 4.96 -0.76
C GLU A 212 -2.19 5.19 -1.88
N LEU A 213 -1.78 5.03 -3.15
CA LEU A 213 -2.70 5.12 -4.28
C LEU A 213 -3.57 3.86 -4.38
N SER A 214 -2.98 2.70 -4.09
CA SER A 214 -3.71 1.44 -3.98
C SER A 214 -4.75 1.51 -2.86
N PHE A 215 -4.38 1.97 -1.66
CA PHE A 215 -5.31 2.18 -0.54
C PHE A 215 -6.40 3.19 -0.88
N ALA A 216 -6.05 4.36 -1.44
CA ALA A 216 -7.04 5.35 -1.85
C ALA A 216 -8.04 4.78 -2.87
N THR A 217 -7.60 3.87 -3.74
CA THR A 217 -8.47 3.20 -4.70
C THR A 217 -9.37 2.15 -4.04
N MET A 218 -8.88 1.43 -3.03
CA MET A 218 -9.69 0.48 -2.24
C MET A 218 -10.79 1.18 -1.44
N THR A 219 -10.49 2.35 -0.86
CA THR A 219 -11.36 3.07 0.07
C THR A 219 -12.17 4.18 -0.60
N GLY A 220 -11.84 4.56 -1.84
CA GLY A 220 -12.43 5.70 -2.55
C GLY A 220 -11.83 7.06 -2.17
N SER A 221 -10.98 7.13 -1.13
CA SER A 221 -10.30 8.35 -0.69
C SER A 221 -9.02 8.04 0.11
N PRO A 222 -7.98 8.89 0.09
CA PRO A 222 -6.74 8.64 0.83
C PRO A 222 -6.96 8.40 2.33
N ILE A 223 -6.31 7.38 2.87
CA ILE A 223 -6.20 7.17 4.33
C ILE A 223 -5.26 8.22 4.88
N LEU A 224 -5.76 9.22 5.61
CA LEU A 224 -4.93 10.32 6.10
C LEU A 224 -4.12 9.95 7.35
N VAL A 225 -4.60 8.99 8.14
CA VAL A 225 -3.93 8.53 9.35
C VAL A 225 -2.58 7.88 8.98
N GLY A 226 -1.55 8.25 9.74
CA GLY A 226 -0.17 7.81 9.49
C GLY A 226 0.00 6.29 9.64
N LYS A 227 0.73 5.66 8.72
CA LYS A 227 0.90 4.19 8.67
C LYS A 227 1.57 3.56 9.90
N LYS A 228 2.23 4.38 10.72
CA LYS A 228 2.93 3.94 11.94
C LYS A 228 2.06 3.96 13.20
N THR A 229 0.88 4.59 13.16
CA THR A 229 -0.07 4.55 14.28
C THR A 229 -0.85 3.24 14.27
N ASP A 230 -1.42 2.87 15.41
CA ASP A 230 -2.26 1.67 15.49
C ASP A 230 -3.56 1.84 14.70
N GLU A 231 -4.20 3.01 14.80
CA GLU A 231 -5.36 3.39 13.99
C GLU A 231 -5.06 3.31 12.49
N GLY A 232 -3.94 3.89 12.03
CA GLY A 232 -3.57 3.85 10.61
C GLY A 232 -3.25 2.45 10.12
N ARG A 233 -2.80 1.56 11.00
CA ARG A 233 -2.61 0.13 10.68
C ARG A 233 -3.95 -0.57 10.54
N ASP A 234 -4.87 -0.34 11.47
CA ASP A 234 -6.21 -0.91 11.47
C ASP A 234 -7.00 -0.50 10.23
N GLU A 235 -6.93 0.77 9.83
CA GLU A 235 -7.58 1.26 8.59
C GLU A 235 -7.06 0.55 7.34
N ARG A 236 -5.73 0.35 7.23
CA ARG A 236 -5.12 -0.37 6.09
C ARG A 236 -5.50 -1.84 6.07
N LEU A 237 -5.55 -2.48 7.24
CA LEU A 237 -6.00 -3.86 7.37
C LEU A 237 -7.49 -4.01 6.97
N ALA A 238 -8.34 -3.06 7.40
CA ALA A 238 -9.74 -3.04 7.03
C ALA A 238 -9.93 -2.80 5.52
N ALA A 239 -9.13 -1.91 4.93
CA ALA A 239 -9.12 -1.68 3.48
C ALA A 239 -8.73 -2.94 2.70
N LEU A 240 -7.65 -3.62 3.09
CA LEU A 240 -7.22 -4.89 2.50
C LEU A 240 -8.29 -5.98 2.62
N ALA A 241 -8.81 -6.19 3.82
CA ALA A 241 -9.80 -7.23 4.09
C ALA A 241 -11.04 -7.07 3.21
N ALA A 242 -11.55 -5.84 3.13
CA ALA A 242 -12.73 -5.56 2.34
C ALA A 242 -12.47 -5.50 0.82
N ALA A 243 -11.21 -5.36 0.42
CA ALA A 243 -10.75 -5.52 -0.96
C ALA A 243 -10.48 -7.00 -1.33
N GLY A 244 -10.73 -7.95 -0.40
CA GLY A 244 -10.54 -9.39 -0.60
C GLY A 244 -9.15 -9.92 -0.23
N ILE A 245 -8.26 -9.08 0.31
CA ILE A 245 -6.95 -9.50 0.78
C ILE A 245 -7.04 -9.84 2.28
N ALA A 246 -7.05 -11.14 2.59
CA ALA A 246 -7.03 -11.60 3.97
C ALA A 246 -5.78 -11.13 4.72
N ARG A 247 -5.90 -11.01 6.04
CA ARG A 247 -4.79 -10.60 6.91
C ARG A 247 -3.58 -11.55 6.73
N PRO A 248 -2.36 -11.01 6.47
CA PRO A 248 -1.15 -11.81 6.42
C PRO A 248 -0.91 -12.60 7.72
N SER A 249 -0.34 -13.81 7.60
CA SER A 249 -0.01 -14.64 8.77
C SER A 249 1.03 -14.00 9.68
N VAL A 250 1.93 -13.20 9.11
CA VAL A 250 3.04 -12.56 9.80
C VAL A 250 3.06 -11.09 9.40
N LEU A 251 3.05 -10.20 10.38
CA LEU A 251 3.17 -8.76 10.16
C LEU A 251 4.54 -8.20 10.51
N LYS A 252 5.40 -8.98 11.18
CA LYS A 252 6.73 -8.52 11.61
C LYS A 252 7.69 -9.70 11.59
N GLY A 253 8.93 -9.44 11.19
CA GLY A 253 10.00 -10.42 11.20
C GLY A 253 11.37 -9.76 11.32
N GLN A 254 12.43 -10.53 11.07
CA GLN A 254 13.77 -9.96 11.05
C GLN A 254 13.94 -9.05 9.83
N GLY A 255 14.00 -7.74 10.06
CA GLY A 255 14.31 -6.74 9.04
C GLY A 255 13.13 -6.21 8.22
N TYR A 256 11.88 -6.52 8.59
CA TYR A 256 10.68 -5.86 8.05
C TYR A 256 9.63 -5.59 9.13
N ALA A 257 8.90 -4.51 8.97
CA ALA A 257 7.86 -4.04 9.87
C ALA A 257 6.44 -4.26 9.29
N ALA A 258 5.43 -3.96 10.10
CA ALA A 258 4.04 -4.16 9.71
C ALA A 258 3.61 -3.23 8.58
N ASP A 259 4.13 -2.01 8.53
CA ASP A 259 3.89 -1.08 7.43
C ASP A 259 4.44 -1.64 6.12
N ASP A 260 5.68 -2.15 6.09
CA ASP A 260 6.28 -2.74 4.87
C ASP A 260 5.43 -3.91 4.33
N VAL A 261 4.90 -4.77 5.22
CA VAL A 261 4.04 -5.90 4.81
C VAL A 261 2.70 -5.43 4.26
N LEU A 262 2.07 -4.43 4.89
CA LEU A 262 0.78 -3.90 4.43
C LEU A 262 0.92 -3.16 3.11
N ASP A 263 2.01 -2.43 2.93
CA ASP A 263 2.34 -1.74 1.68
C ASP A 263 2.59 -2.76 0.57
N ALA A 264 3.35 -3.83 0.82
CA ALA A 264 3.52 -4.95 -0.12
C ALA A 264 2.19 -5.64 -0.48
N CYS A 265 1.26 -5.79 0.47
CA CYS A 265 -0.08 -6.35 0.20
C CYS A 265 -0.92 -5.41 -0.68
N ALA A 266 -0.86 -4.10 -0.44
CA ALA A 266 -1.56 -3.11 -1.25
C ALA A 266 -1.01 -3.08 -2.69
N VAL A 267 0.31 -3.20 -2.82
CA VAL A 267 1.00 -3.35 -4.11
C VAL A 267 0.55 -4.62 -4.83
N ALA A 268 0.46 -5.75 -4.12
CA ALA A 268 0.02 -7.02 -4.68
C ALA A 268 -1.42 -6.94 -5.19
N TRP A 269 -2.31 -6.25 -4.47
CA TRP A 269 -3.70 -6.05 -4.90
C TRP A 269 -3.81 -5.32 -6.24
N SER A 270 -3.05 -4.25 -6.44
CA SER A 270 -3.02 -3.54 -7.73
C SER A 270 -2.41 -4.42 -8.83
N ALA A 271 -1.44 -5.28 -8.52
CA ALA A 271 -0.91 -6.26 -9.46
C ALA A 271 -1.98 -7.29 -9.89
N VAL A 272 -2.86 -7.74 -8.99
CA VAL A 272 -4.01 -8.58 -9.38
C VAL A 272 -5.00 -7.82 -10.27
N ARG A 273 -5.24 -6.54 -9.98
CA ARG A 273 -6.11 -5.72 -10.84
C ARG A 273 -5.52 -5.52 -12.23
N HIS A 274 -4.20 -5.53 -12.37
CA HIS A 274 -3.57 -5.52 -13.69
C HIS A 274 -3.85 -6.80 -14.48
N THR A 275 -3.80 -7.99 -13.84
CA THR A 275 -4.07 -9.26 -14.55
C THR A 275 -5.50 -9.38 -15.07
N THR A 276 -6.43 -8.62 -14.49
CA THR A 276 -7.85 -8.58 -14.85
C THR A 276 -8.24 -7.34 -15.66
N GLY A 277 -7.28 -6.48 -16.03
CA GLY A 277 -7.52 -5.26 -16.82
C GLY A 277 -8.24 -4.14 -16.07
N LEU A 278 -8.28 -4.21 -14.73
CA LEU A 278 -8.92 -3.24 -13.84
C LEU A 278 -7.96 -2.16 -13.36
N ALA A 279 -6.64 -2.39 -13.39
CA ALA A 279 -5.64 -1.39 -13.04
C ALA A 279 -5.50 -0.35 -14.17
N ARG A 280 -5.31 0.91 -13.80
CA ARG A 280 -5.09 2.03 -14.74
C ARG A 280 -3.72 2.64 -14.51
N PRO A 281 -2.95 2.90 -15.58
CA PRO A 281 -1.67 3.57 -15.45
C PRO A 281 -1.84 5.08 -15.32
N LEU A 282 -0.97 5.71 -14.55
CA LEU A 282 -0.80 7.15 -14.49
C LEU A 282 0.62 7.49 -14.95
N PRO A 283 0.82 8.10 -16.14
CA PRO A 283 -0.18 8.45 -17.16
C PRO A 283 -0.67 7.26 -17.99
N ASP A 284 -1.77 7.46 -18.72
CA ASP A 284 -2.26 6.60 -19.79
C ASP A 284 -2.27 7.39 -21.13
N PRO A 285 -1.43 7.04 -22.12
CA PRO A 285 -0.44 5.96 -22.09
C PRO A 285 0.78 6.29 -21.18
N PRO A 286 1.53 5.28 -20.70
CA PRO A 286 2.77 5.47 -19.97
C PRO A 286 3.80 6.32 -20.75
N GLU A 287 4.61 7.09 -20.03
CA GLU A 287 5.75 7.81 -20.62
C GLU A 287 6.86 6.83 -20.98
N VAL A 288 7.69 7.17 -21.97
CA VAL A 288 8.89 6.41 -22.32
C VAL A 288 10.04 7.38 -22.51
N PHE A 289 11.17 7.11 -21.86
CA PHE A 289 12.39 7.93 -21.93
C PHE A 289 13.48 7.21 -22.75
N SER A 290 14.72 7.70 -22.69
CA SER A 290 15.85 7.11 -23.43
C SER A 290 16.16 5.65 -23.07
N ASP A 291 15.68 5.15 -21.93
CA ASP A 291 15.86 3.76 -21.50
C ASP A 291 14.89 2.78 -22.16
N GLY A 292 13.84 3.27 -22.83
CA GLY A 292 12.80 2.44 -23.42
C GLY A 292 11.90 1.73 -22.39
N ILE A 293 11.99 2.07 -21.11
CA ILE A 293 11.18 1.45 -20.05
C ILE A 293 9.93 2.31 -19.83
N PRO A 294 8.71 1.75 -19.96
CA PRO A 294 7.48 2.48 -19.70
C PRO A 294 7.41 2.96 -18.24
N ALA A 295 7.20 4.27 -18.07
CA ALA A 295 7.06 4.95 -16.79
C ALA A 295 5.59 5.28 -16.52
N ALA A 296 4.99 4.57 -15.57
CA ALA A 296 3.66 4.85 -15.04
C ALA A 296 3.48 4.24 -13.66
N ILE A 297 2.70 4.91 -12.80
CA ILE A 297 2.23 4.34 -11.54
C ILE A 297 0.88 3.68 -11.78
N TRP A 298 0.76 2.39 -11.44
CA TRP A 298 -0.47 1.61 -11.61
C TRP A 298 -1.29 1.60 -10.33
N ALA A 299 -2.61 1.76 -10.47
CA ALA A 299 -3.57 1.65 -9.38
C ALA A 299 -4.98 1.29 -9.84
#